data_AF-A0AAW9L1D2-F1
#
_entry.id   AF-A0AAW9L1D2-F1
#
_cell.length_a   1.000
_cell.length_b   1.000
_cell.length_c   1.000
_cell.angle_alpha   90.00
_cell.angle_beta   90.00
_cell.angle_gamma   90.00
#
_symmetry.space_group_name_H-M   'P 1'
#
loop_
_entity.id
_entity.type
_entity.pdbx_description
1 polymer ?
#
loop_
_entity_poly.entity_id
_entity_poly.type
_entity_poly.pdbx_seq_one_letter_code
_entity_poly.pdbx_strand_id
1 'polypeptide(L)' 'MGYTTAETGTGLGLSIVQQIAEAHGWTIDVEEAPNGGAQFTVRGVEVLD' A
#
# COMPACT_ATOMS: atom_id res chain seq x y z
N MET A 1 10.41 2.01 -5.18
CA MET A 1 10.94 0.65 -4.93
C MET A 1 9.96 -0.05 -4.00
N GLY A 2 9.37 -1.18 -4.42
CA GLY A 2 8.47 -1.96 -3.55
C GLY A 2 9.27 -2.80 -2.57
N TYR A 3 8.87 -2.86 -1.31
CA TYR A 3 9.51 -3.71 -0.31
C TYR A 3 8.54 -4.77 0.22
N THR A 4 9.09 -5.97 0.48
CA THR A 4 8.40 -7.15 1.00
C THR A 4 9.26 -7.74 2.12
N THR A 5 8.62 -8.25 3.18
CA THR A 5 9.28 -9.01 4.26
C THR A 5 9.06 -10.52 4.13
N ALA A 6 8.29 -10.96 3.13
CA ALA A 6 8.01 -12.38 2.90
C ALA A 6 9.13 -13.07 2.11
N GLU A 7 9.60 -14.23 2.59
CA GLU A 7 10.67 -15.02 1.96
C GLU A 7 10.27 -15.62 0.60
N THR A 8 8.98 -15.62 0.23
CA THR A 8 8.50 -16.17 -1.05
C THR A 8 7.38 -15.30 -1.62
N GLY A 9 7.79 -14.19 -2.24
CA GLY A 9 6.94 -13.31 -3.04
C GLY A 9 7.81 -12.35 -3.81
N THR A 10 7.53 -12.11 -5.09
CA THR A 10 8.37 -11.27 -5.97
C THR A 10 8.40 -9.78 -5.59
N GLY A 11 7.70 -9.37 -4.51
CA GLY A 11 7.61 -7.97 -4.08
C GLY A 11 6.79 -7.08 -5.00
N LEU A 12 6.08 -7.66 -5.98
CA LEU A 12 5.36 -6.90 -7.02
C LEU A 12 4.00 -6.36 -6.57
N GLY A 13 3.35 -6.98 -5.58
CA GLY A 13 1.99 -6.58 -5.17
C GLY A 13 1.92 -5.12 -4.73
N LEU A 14 2.85 -4.69 -3.88
CA LEU A 14 2.85 -3.32 -3.36
C LEU A 14 3.29 -2.30 -4.41
N SER A 15 4.15 -2.67 -5.36
CA SER A 15 4.52 -1.77 -6.46
C SER A 15 3.37 -1.55 -7.45
N ILE A 16 2.51 -2.55 -7.67
CA ILE A 16 1.28 -2.40 -8.44
C ILE A 16 0.32 -1.45 -7.71
N VAL A 17 0.11 -1.65 -6.40
CA VAL A 17 -0.75 -0.76 -5.60
C VAL A 17 -0.25 0.68 -5.60
N GLN A 18 1.07 0.89 -5.46
CA GLN A 18 1.68 2.22 -5.53
C GLN A 18 1.40 2.89 -6.89
N GLN A 19 1.60 2.17 -8.00
CA GLN A 19 1.34 2.69 -9.34
C GLN A 19 -0.14 3.08 -9.54
N ILE A 20 -1.07 2.26 -9.03
CA ILE A 20 -2.51 2.56 -9.10
C ILE A 20 -2.80 3.82 -8.28
N ALA A 21 -2.34 3.89 -7.03
CA ALA A 21 -2.56 5.06 -6.19
C ALA A 21 -2.03 6.34 -6.84
N GLU A 22 -0.80 6.32 -7.37
CA GLU A 22 -0.21 7.46 -8.08
C GLU A 22 -1.03 7.86 -9.32
N ALA A 23 -1.51 6.89 -10.11
CA ALA A 23 -2.33 7.16 -11.29
C ALA A 23 -3.67 7.84 -10.94
N HIS A 24 -4.19 7.62 -9.73
CA HIS A 24 -5.40 8.26 -9.22
C HIS A 24 -5.13 9.55 -8.40
N GLY A 25 -3.86 9.98 -8.29
CA GLY A 25 -3.49 11.14 -7.45
C GLY A 25 -3.64 10.86 -5.94
N TRP A 26 -3.73 9.60 -5.55
CA TRP A 26 -3.84 9.15 -4.17
C TRP A 26 -2.46 8.93 -3.57
N THR A 27 -2.44 8.76 -2.25
CA THR A 27 -1.23 8.36 -1.52
C THR A 27 -1.46 7.05 -0.80
N ILE A 28 -0.41 6.24 -0.70
CA ILE A 28 -0.39 5.02 0.11
C ILE A 28 0.84 5.04 1.02
N ASP A 29 0.63 4.71 2.30
CA ASP A 29 1.68 4.55 3.30
C ASP A 29 1.54 3.17 3.98
N VAL A 30 2.64 2.67 4.55
CA VAL A 30 2.63 1.43 5.32
C VAL A 30 3.48 1.57 6.58
N GLU A 31 2.88 1.21 7.69
CA GLU A 31 3.44 1.31 9.03
C GLU A 31 3.18 0.02 9.83
N GLU A 32 3.87 -0.14 10.95
CA GLU A 32 3.56 -1.20 11.90
C GLU A 32 2.23 -0.86 12.61
N ALA A 33 1.31 -1.81 12.64
CA ALA A 33 0.02 -1.57 13.28
C ALA A 33 0.16 -1.54 14.81
N PRO A 34 -0.64 -0.74 15.55
CA PRO A 34 -0.55 -0.62 17.01
C PRO A 34 -0.65 -1.94 17.80
N ASN A 35 -1.28 -2.96 17.21
CA ASN A 35 -1.46 -4.28 17.82
C ASN A 35 -0.62 -5.37 17.11
N GLY A 36 0.41 -4.97 16.37
CA GLY A 36 1.24 -5.85 15.54
C GLY A 36 0.65 -6.11 14.15
N GLY A 37 1.53 -6.49 13.21
CA GLY A 37 1.19 -6.64 11.79
C GLY A 37 1.46 -5.38 10.98
N ALA A 38 0.93 -5.32 9.76
CA ALA A 38 1.12 -4.19 8.85
C ALA A 38 -0.19 -3.40 8.69
N GLN A 39 -0.11 -2.08 8.78
CA GLN A 39 -1.20 -1.16 8.51
C GLN A 39 -0.91 -0.41 7.21
N PHE A 40 -1.83 -0.51 6.25
CA PHE A 40 -1.77 0.23 4.98
C PHE A 40 -2.79 1.36 5.01
N THR A 41 -2.34 2.59 4.77
CA THR A 41 -3.22 3.76 4.76
C THR A 41 -3.29 4.36 3.37
N VAL A 42 -4.49 4.42 2.80
CA VAL A 42 -4.75 5.07 1.50
C VAL A 42 -5.50 6.38 1.72
N ARG A 43 -5.07 7.47 1.08
CA ARG A 43 -5.67 8.81 1.23
C ARG A 43 -5.93 9.47 -0.13
N GLY A 44 -6.95 10.32 -0.18
CA GLY A 44 -7.37 11.04 -1.39
C GLY A 44 -8.45 10.33 -2.20
N VAL A 45 -8.98 9.21 -1.68
CA VAL A 45 -10.07 8.45 -2.31
C VAL A 45 -11.40 9.20 -2.20
N GLU A 46 -12.15 9.22 -3.30
CA GLU A 46 -13.57 9.61 -3.30
C GLU A 46 -14.41 8.36 -3.03
N VAL A 47 -15.25 8.42 -1.99
CA VAL A 47 -16.22 7.36 -1.70
C VAL A 47 -17.53 7.77 -2.35
N LEU A 48 -18.05 6.92 -3.23
CA LEU A 48 -19.39 7.07 -3.78
C LEU A 48 -20.40 6.49 -2.78
N ASP A 49 -21.49 7.22 -2.56
CA ASP A 49 -22.62 6.79 -1.73
C ASP A 49 -23.45 5.67 -2.39
#